data_AF-A0A3C2EC93-F1
#
_entry.id   AF-A0A3C2EC93-F1
#
_cell.length_a   1.000
_cell.length_b   1.000
_cell.length_c   1.000
_cell.angle_alpha   90.00
_cell.angle_beta   90.00
_cell.angle_gamma   90.00
#
_symmetry.space_group_name_H-M   'P 1'
#
loop_
_entity.id
_entity.type
_entity.pdbx_description
1 polymer ?
#
loop_
_entity_poly.entity_id
_entity_poly.type
_entity_poly.pdbx_seq_one_letter_code
_entity_poly.pdbx_strand_id
1 'polypeptide(L)' 'FCEVKTRSGIDFGDPAEAVDDKKIRLLSDAATAYMIEKDYQGEFRFDILSIVMKNTKEYSITHYEDAFFPGLNLDI' A
#
# COMPACT_ATOMS: atom_id res chain seq x y z
N PHE A 1 1.71 -0.56 8.26
CA PHE A 1 0.42 -0.27 7.61
C PHE A 1 0.49 -0.75 6.17
N CYS A 2 -0.60 -1.23 5.59
CA CYS A 2 -0.57 -1.83 4.26
C CYS A 2 -1.80 -1.43 3.46
N GLU A 3 -1.60 -0.95 2.23
CA GLU A 3 -2.67 -0.79 1.24
C GLU A 3 -2.76 -2.06 0.39
N VAL A 4 -3.96 -2.60 0.20
CA VAL A 4 -4.18 -3.78 -0.65
C VAL A 4 -4.93 -3.37 -1.91
N LYS A 5 -4.38 -3.71 -3.08
CA LYS A 5 -4.99 -3.44 -4.38
C LYS A 5 -5.15 -4.70 -5.17
N THR A 6 -6.37 -4.92 -5.68
CA THR A 6 -6.70 -6.06 -6.51
C THR A 6 -7.17 -5.61 -7.89
N ARG A 7 -6.70 -6.28 -8.95
CA ARG A 7 -7.21 -6.12 -10.32
C ARG A 7 -7.38 -7.47 -11.01
N SER A 8 -8.21 -7.53 -12.05
CA SER A 8 -8.46 -8.72 -12.88
C SER A 8 -7.47 -8.87 -14.05
N GLY A 9 -6.33 -8.19 -14.01
CA GLY A 9 -5.32 -8.13 -15.06
C GLY A 9 -4.36 -6.96 -14.86
N ILE A 10 -3.35 -6.85 -15.72
CA ILE A 10 -2.31 -5.81 -15.70
C ILE A 10 -2.34 -4.88 -16.92
N ASP A 11 -3.41 -4.93 -17.71
CA ASP A 11 -3.55 -4.12 -18.93
C ASP A 11 -3.47 -2.59 -18.67
N PHE A 12 -3.61 -2.18 -17.41
CA PHE A 12 -3.54 -0.80 -16.94
C PHE A 12 -2.41 -0.57 -15.91
N GLY A 13 -1.35 -1.36 -15.98
CA GLY A 13 -0.22 -1.32 -15.03
C GLY A 13 -0.45 -2.14 -13.77
N ASP A 14 0.61 -2.28 -12.96
CA ASP A 14 0.54 -2.99 -11.69
C ASP A 14 -0.48 -2.32 -10.74
N PRO A 15 -1.32 -3.08 -10.01
CA PRO A 15 -2.22 -2.52 -9.02
C PRO A 15 -1.58 -1.53 -8.02
N ALA A 16 -0.30 -1.69 -7.69
CA ALA A 16 0.45 -0.79 -6.82
C ALA A 16 0.62 0.63 -7.40
N GLU A 17 0.71 0.77 -8.73
CA GLU A 17 0.80 2.07 -9.41
C GLU A 17 -0.45 2.93 -9.22
N ALA A 18 -1.57 2.33 -8.77
CA ALA A 18 -2.78 3.07 -8.42
C ALA A 18 -2.72 3.74 -7.03
N VAL A 19 -1.62 3.55 -6.28
CA VAL A 19 -1.38 4.21 -4.99
C VAL A 19 -0.80 5.59 -5.24
N ASP A 20 -1.70 6.57 -5.35
CA ASP A 20 -1.39 7.98 -5.59
C ASP A 20 -1.13 8.74 -4.27
N ASP A 21 -0.65 9.98 -4.38
CA ASP A 21 -0.38 10.88 -3.24
C ASP A 21 -1.58 11.01 -2.29
N LYS A 22 -2.80 10.98 -2.84
CA LYS A 22 -4.02 11.04 -2.03
C LYS A 22 -4.16 9.80 -1.14
N LYS A 23 -3.92 8.60 -1.68
CA LYS A 23 -3.96 7.36 -0.90
C LYS A 23 -2.80 7.28 0.08
N ILE A 24 -1.60 7.69 -0.31
CA ILE A 24 -0.44 7.82 0.58
C ILE A 24 -0.81 8.68 1.78
N ARG A 25 -1.35 9.88 1.56
CA ARG A 25 -1.76 10.79 2.63
C ARG A 25 -2.82 10.19 3.53
N LEU A 26 -3.88 9.59 2.97
CA LEU A 26 -4.95 8.97 3.76
C LEU A 26 -4.43 7.82 4.63
N LEU A 27 -3.57 6.95 4.09
CA LEU A 27 -2.99 5.85 4.84
C LEU A 27 -2.03 6.35 5.92
N SER A 28 -1.29 7.43 5.65
CA SER A 28 -0.41 8.10 6.62
C SER A 28 -1.20 8.68 7.78
N ASP A 29 -2.28 9.43 7.49
CA ASP A 29 -3.13 10.04 8.50
C ASP A 29 -3.80 8.96 9.39
N ALA A 30 -4.29 7.88 8.77
CA ALA A 30 -4.87 6.75 9.49
C ALA A 30 -3.84 6.02 10.37
N ALA A 31 -2.63 5.83 9.85
CA ALA A 31 -1.51 5.25 10.58
C ALA A 31 -1.13 6.09 11.80
N THR A 32 -0.97 7.40 11.63
CA THR A 32 -0.69 8.34 12.72
C THR A 32 -1.78 8.29 13.79
N ALA A 33 -3.05 8.34 13.40
CA ALA A 33 -4.17 8.26 14.34
C ALA A 33 -4.15 6.96 15.14
N TYR A 34 -3.93 5.82 14.47
CA TYR A 34 -3.83 4.52 15.13
C TYR A 34 -2.67 4.46 16.13
N MET A 35 -1.48 4.92 15.75
CA MET A 35 -0.32 4.90 16.63
C MET A 35 -0.53 5.78 17.86
N ILE A 36 -1.12 6.96 17.72
CA ILE A 36 -1.47 7.84 18.85
C ILE A 36 -2.48 7.16 19.78
N GLU A 37 -3.54 6.56 19.21
CA GLU A 37 -4.58 5.87 20.00
C GLU A 37 -4.00 4.70 20.81
N LYS A 38 -3.00 4.01 20.26
CA LYS A 38 -2.38 2.84 20.89
C LYS A 38 -1.13 3.14 21.70
N ASP A 39 -0.70 4.40 21.79
CA ASP A 39 0.61 4.80 22.30
C ASP A 39 1.75 3.94 21.72
N TYR A 40 1.69 3.72 20.41
CA TYR A 40 2.64 2.86 19.71
C TYR A 40 3.91 3.65 19.39
N GLN A 41 5.04 3.22 19.96
CA GLN A 41 6.36 3.83 19.79
C GLN A 41 7.35 2.92 19.04
N GLY A 42 6.88 1.80 18.49
CA GLY A 42 7.71 0.83 17.78
C GLY A 42 7.99 1.22 16.32
N GLU A 43 8.77 0.37 15.65
CA GLU A 43 9.02 0.50 14.21
C GLU A 43 7.74 0.22 13.39
N PHE A 44 7.54 0.98 12.33
CA PHE A 44 6.44 0.77 11.39
C PHE A 44 6.93 0.98 9.96
N ARG A 45 6.17 0.42 9.02
CA ARG A 45 6.39 0.56 7.58
C ARG A 45 5.09 0.83 6.84
N PHE A 46 5.19 1.30 5.60
CA PHE A 46 4.06 1.37 4.69
C PHE A 46 4.30 0.43 3.52
N ASP A 47 3.46 -0.61 3.43
CA ASP A 47 3.55 -1.64 2.40
C ASP A 47 2.42 -1.49 1.39
N ILE A 48 2.61 -2.09 0.22
CA ILE A 48 1.54 -2.33 -0.76
C ILE A 48 1.49 -3.82 -1.08
N LEU A 49 0.29 -4.41 -0.99
CA LEU A 49 -0.01 -5.73 -1.53
C LEU A 49 -0.76 -5.58 -2.84
N SER A 50 -0.12 -5.98 -3.93
CA SER A 50 -0.69 -5.99 -5.27
C SER A 50 -1.18 -7.39 -5.60
N ILE A 51 -2.47 -7.53 -5.88
CA ILE A 51 -3.14 -8.80 -6.18
C ILE A 51 -3.66 -8.75 -7.61
N VAL A 52 -3.17 -9.65 -8.45
CA VAL A 52 -3.65 -9.79 -9.83
C VAL A 52 -4.41 -11.10 -9.94
N MET A 53 -5.73 -11.00 -10.13
CA MET A 53 -6.61 -12.13 -10.39
C MET A 53 -6.48 -12.51 -11.87
N LYS A 54 -5.97 -13.71 -12.17
CA LYS A 54 -5.94 -14.23 -13.54
C LYS A 54 -7.27 -14.85 -13.95
N ASN A 55 -8.01 -15.38 -12.97
CA ASN A 55 -9.39 -15.87 -13.08
C ASN A 55 -10.00 -16.00 -11.67
N THR A 56 -11.19 -16.60 -11.53
CA THR A 56 -11.88 -16.74 -10.22
C THR A 56 -11.19 -17.68 -9.24
N LYS A 57 -10.19 -18.46 -9.67
CA LYS A 57 -9.49 -19.47 -8.85
C LYS A 57 -7.97 -19.24 -8.76
N GLU A 58 -7.41 -18.40 -9.61
CA GLU A 58 -5.97 -18.15 -9.69
C GLU A 58 -5.66 -16.67 -9.55
N TYR A 59 -4.72 -16.36 -8.67
CA TYR A 59 -4.21 -15.03 -8.44
C TYR A 59 -2.71 -15.05 -8.17
N SER A 60 -2.04 -13.94 -8.42
CA SER A 60 -0.68 -13.67 -7.94
C SER A 60 -0.69 -12.52 -6.95
N ILE A 61 0.17 -12.60 -5.94
CA ILE A 61 0.39 -11.53 -4.98
C ILE A 61 1.84 -11.06 -5.10
N THR A 62 2.03 -9.75 -5.20
CA THR A 62 3.31 -9.09 -5.04
C THR A 62 3.24 -8.22 -3.79
N HIS A 63 4.24 -8.36 -2.91
CA HIS A 63 4.36 -7.55 -1.70
C HIS A 63 5.51 -6.56 -1.89
N TYR A 64 5.17 -5.30 -1.96
CA TYR A 64 6.11 -4.19 -1.95
C TYR A 64 6.27 -3.73 -0.51
N GLU A 65 7.38 -4.11 0.11
CA GLU A 65 7.77 -3.66 1.45
C GLU A 65 8.40 -2.26 1.37
N ASP A 66 8.20 -1.45 2.41
CA ASP A 66 8.72 -0.08 2.49
C ASP A 66 8.38 0.74 1.23
N ALA A 67 7.16 0.54 0.73
CA ALA A 67 6.71 1.07 -0.54
C ALA A 67 6.81 2.59 -0.57
N PHE A 68 6.55 3.29 0.53
CA PHE A 68 6.74 4.74 0.60
C PHE A 68 7.01 5.26 2.02
N PHE A 69 7.57 6.47 2.09
CA PHE A 69 7.83 7.20 3.33
C PHE A 69 7.14 8.56 3.31
N PRO A 70 6.07 8.78 4.09
CA PRO A 70 5.36 10.05 4.11
C PRO A 70 6.29 11.20 4.51
N GLY A 71 6.35 12.25 3.69
CA GLY A 71 7.18 13.42 3.94
C GLY A 71 8.62 13.32 3.43
N LEU A 72 9.03 12.19 2.85
CA LEU A 72 10.19 12.10 1.98
C LEU A 72 9.70 12.03 0.53
N ASN A 73 10.14 12.94 -0.33
CA ASN A 73 10.00 12.76 -1.79
C ASN A 73 11.02 11.69 -2.21
N LEU A 74 10.62 10.42 -2.10
CA LEU A 74 11.30 9.33 -2.77
C LEU A 74 10.35 8.87 -3.87
N ASP A 75 10.70 9.24 -5.10
CA ASP A 75 9.99 8.82 -6.30
C ASP A 75 9.95 7.30 -6.35
N ILE A 76 8.74 6.74 -6.53
CA ILE A 76 8.51 5.40 -7.06
C ILE A 76 8.05 5.57 -8.50
#